data_AF-A0A939GZ15-F1
#
_entry.id   AF-A0A939GZ15-F1
#
_cell.length_a   1.000
_cell.length_b   1.000
_cell.length_c   1.000
_cell.angle_alpha   90.00
_cell.angle_beta   90.00
_cell.angle_gamma   90.00
#
_symmetry.space_group_name_H-M   'P 1'
#
loop_
_entity.id
_entity.type
_entity.pdbx_description
1 polymer ?
#
loop_
_entity_poly.entity_id
_entity_poly.type
_entity_poly.pdbx_seq_one_letter_code
_entity_poly.pdbx_strand_id
1 'polypeptide(L)'
;MSPRLNGFLLAVERWLVVALLLLCLTLAWATDHYRNQVMAMDVQLERLSGEIERQNADAAQILATLTAQRDTAQTALDAAYQLQEVADAAAQQEIDRLRGDLEQRPVRVRLVPQPAACGPGRGGTAGHAPAVADAGAADAAPAYGLLPESNTRRLGAVIAEVETLNAAYASCRAQLMHP
;
A
#
# COMPACT_ATOMS: atom_id res chain seq x y z
N MET A 1 -106.76 -13.06 7.57
CA MET A 1 -105.44 -12.81 6.95
C MET A 1 -105.54 -13.04 5.46
N SER A 2 -105.19 -12.05 4.62
CA SER A 2 -105.39 -12.12 3.18
C SER A 2 -104.32 -12.99 2.50
N PRO A 3 -104.65 -13.77 1.47
CA PRO A 3 -103.72 -14.69 0.79
C PRO A 3 -102.50 -13.99 0.17
N ARG A 4 -102.60 -12.67 -0.08
CA ARG A 4 -101.51 -11.83 -0.58
C ARG A 4 -100.39 -11.62 0.44
N LEU A 5 -100.70 -11.57 1.74
CA LEU A 5 -99.69 -11.41 2.82
C LEU A 5 -98.87 -12.69 3.03
N ASN A 6 -99.51 -13.86 2.94
CA ASN A 6 -98.81 -15.15 3.08
C ASN A 6 -97.86 -15.42 1.90
N GLY A 7 -98.24 -15.05 0.67
CA GLY A 7 -97.36 -15.18 -0.50
C GLY A 7 -96.11 -14.28 -0.42
N PHE A 8 -96.25 -13.07 0.13
CA PHE A 8 -95.13 -12.15 0.34
C PHE A 8 -94.15 -12.66 1.41
N LEU A 9 -94.66 -13.17 2.54
CA LEU A 9 -93.83 -13.72 3.62
C LEU A 9 -92.98 -14.93 3.15
N LEU A 10 -93.56 -15.85 2.37
CA LEU A 10 -92.83 -17.00 1.81
C LEU A 10 -91.75 -16.57 0.80
N ALA A 11 -91.99 -15.50 0.02
CA ALA A 11 -90.99 -14.96 -0.88
C ALA A 11 -89.80 -14.35 -0.10
N VAL A 12 -90.08 -13.59 0.96
CA VAL A 12 -89.05 -13.00 1.83
C VAL A 12 -88.22 -14.10 2.51
N GLU A 13 -88.85 -15.16 3.01
CA GLU A 13 -88.15 -16.30 3.61
C GLU A 13 -87.19 -16.98 2.62
N ARG A 14 -87.63 -17.21 1.37
CA ARG A 14 -86.78 -17.79 0.32
C ARG A 14 -85.59 -16.89 -0.02
N TRP A 15 -85.80 -15.58 -0.13
CA TRP A 15 -84.72 -14.63 -0.39
C TRP A 15 -83.73 -14.53 0.77
N LEU A 16 -84.19 -14.62 2.02
CA LEU A 16 -83.32 -14.68 3.20
C LEU A 16 -82.44 -15.94 3.20
N VAL A 17 -83.00 -17.11 2.86
CA VAL A 17 -82.22 -18.34 2.73
C VAL A 17 -81.18 -18.20 1.63
N VAL A 18 -81.54 -17.66 0.47
CA VAL A 18 -80.59 -17.41 -0.63
C VAL A 18 -79.48 -16.43 -0.21
N ALA A 19 -79.82 -15.34 0.47
CA ALA A 19 -78.85 -14.37 0.96
C ALA A 19 -77.90 -14.97 2.01
N LEU A 20 -78.42 -15.80 2.93
CA LEU A 20 -77.61 -16.51 3.91
C LEU A 20 -76.65 -17.50 3.22
N LEU A 21 -77.14 -18.27 2.25
CA LEU A 21 -76.30 -19.20 1.50
C LEU A 21 -75.19 -18.46 0.73
N LEU A 22 -75.51 -17.35 0.08
CA LEU A 22 -74.52 -16.51 -0.60
C LEU A 22 -73.48 -15.96 0.38
N LEU A 23 -73.89 -15.49 1.56
CA LEU A 23 -72.98 -15.02 2.60
C LEU A 23 -72.06 -16.15 3.10
N CYS A 24 -72.59 -17.34 3.36
CA CYS A 24 -71.78 -18.50 3.75
C CYS A 24 -70.77 -18.87 2.66
N LEU A 25 -71.17 -18.81 1.39
CA LEU A 25 -70.32 -19.16 0.26
C LEU A 25 -69.18 -18.13 0.07
N THR A 26 -69.46 -16.83 0.21
CA THR A 26 -68.42 -15.80 0.15
C THR A 26 -67.46 -15.85 1.34
N LEU A 27 -67.96 -16.13 2.54
CA LEU A 27 -67.11 -16.34 3.73
C LEU A 27 -66.21 -17.58 3.58
N ALA A 28 -66.75 -18.68 3.07
CA ALA A 28 -65.98 -19.89 2.80
C ALA A 28 -64.87 -19.62 1.76
N TRP A 29 -65.22 -18.95 0.66
CA TRP A 29 -64.25 -18.57 -0.36
C TRP A 29 -63.18 -17.62 0.16
N ALA A 30 -63.55 -16.58 0.90
CA ALA A 30 -62.62 -15.63 1.49
C ALA A 30 -61.66 -16.31 2.49
N THR A 31 -62.17 -17.25 3.28
CA THR A 31 -61.36 -18.02 4.25
C THR A 31 -60.36 -18.91 3.54
N ASP A 32 -60.79 -19.64 2.51
CA ASP A 32 -59.91 -20.49 1.71
C ASP A 32 -58.84 -19.66 0.99
N HIS A 33 -59.25 -18.55 0.38
CA HIS A 33 -58.35 -17.64 -0.30
C HIS A 33 -57.28 -17.06 0.65
N TYR A 34 -57.68 -16.62 1.84
CA TYR A 34 -56.74 -16.11 2.84
C TYR A 34 -55.77 -17.19 3.33
N ARG A 35 -56.26 -18.41 3.60
CA ARG A 35 -55.41 -19.55 4.00
C ARG A 35 -54.36 -19.87 2.93
N ASN A 36 -54.78 -19.93 1.67
CA ASN A 36 -53.89 -20.21 0.56
C ASN A 36 -52.82 -19.11 0.39
N GLN A 37 -53.17 -17.85 0.62
CA GLN A 37 -52.19 -16.75 0.61
C GLN A 37 -51.19 -16.87 1.76
N VAL A 38 -51.64 -17.15 2.99
CA VAL A 38 -50.74 -17.30 4.14
C VAL A 38 -49.76 -18.46 3.92
N MET A 39 -50.24 -19.62 3.48
CA MET A 39 -49.37 -20.75 3.16
C MET A 39 -48.34 -20.41 2.08
N ALA A 40 -48.74 -19.67 1.04
CA ALA A 40 -47.82 -19.24 -0.01
C ALA A 40 -46.73 -18.30 0.53
N MET A 41 -47.07 -17.40 1.45
CA MET A 41 -46.09 -16.51 2.10
C MET A 41 -45.13 -17.27 3.01
N ASP A 42 -45.64 -18.22 3.80
CA ASP A 42 -44.79 -19.06 4.68
C ASP A 42 -43.76 -19.85 3.88
N VAL A 43 -44.19 -20.46 2.76
CA VAL A 43 -43.28 -21.19 1.86
C VAL A 43 -42.22 -20.26 1.24
N GLN A 44 -42.60 -19.04 0.88
CA GLN A 44 -41.64 -18.05 0.36
C GLN A 44 -40.64 -17.62 1.44
N LEU A 45 -41.12 -17.42 2.67
CA LEU A 45 -40.29 -17.02 3.79
C LEU A 45 -39.28 -18.11 4.15
N GLU A 46 -39.70 -19.37 4.22
CA GLU A 46 -38.82 -20.53 4.45
C GLU A 46 -37.79 -20.69 3.32
N ARG A 47 -38.20 -20.46 2.07
CA ARG A 47 -37.28 -20.49 0.93
C ARG A 47 -36.23 -19.38 1.04
N LEU A 48 -36.64 -18.16 1.38
CA LEU A 48 -35.73 -17.02 1.51
C LEU A 48 -34.80 -17.18 2.70
N SER A 49 -35.28 -17.68 3.85
CA SER A 49 -34.43 -17.95 5.00
C SER A 49 -33.39 -19.01 4.67
N GLY A 50 -33.78 -20.09 3.98
CA GLY A 50 -32.84 -21.13 3.55
C GLY A 50 -31.80 -20.63 2.54
N GLU A 51 -32.18 -19.70 1.65
CA GLU A 51 -31.24 -19.06 0.71
C GLU A 51 -30.24 -18.15 1.43
N ILE A 52 -30.71 -17.34 2.39
CA ILE A 52 -29.84 -16.49 3.21
C ILE A 52 -28.86 -17.33 4.02
N GLU A 53 -29.32 -18.43 4.64
CA GLU A 53 -28.46 -19.34 5.39
C GLU A 53 -27.37 -19.95 4.51
N ARG A 54 -27.70 -20.39 3.29
CA ARG A 54 -26.72 -20.89 2.32
C ARG A 54 -25.72 -19.82 1.92
N GLN A 55 -26.18 -18.62 1.58
CA GLN A 55 -25.30 -17.51 1.21
C GLN A 55 -24.35 -17.14 2.35
N ASN A 56 -24.84 -17.13 3.59
CA ASN A 56 -24.01 -16.88 4.76
C ASN A 56 -22.97 -17.99 4.97
N ALA A 57 -23.34 -19.26 4.77
CA ALA A 57 -22.42 -20.38 4.86
C ALA A 57 -21.33 -20.31 3.77
N ASP A 58 -21.72 -20.04 2.52
CA ASP A 58 -20.80 -19.89 1.39
C ASP A 58 -19.86 -18.70 1.61
N ALA A 59 -20.39 -17.55 2.05
CA ALA A 59 -19.59 -16.38 2.38
C ALA A 59 -18.59 -16.66 3.50
N ALA A 60 -19.01 -17.37 4.56
CA ALA A 60 -18.13 -17.77 5.65
C ALA A 60 -17.00 -18.69 5.17
N GLN A 61 -17.30 -19.65 4.27
CA GLN A 61 -16.29 -20.54 3.69
C GLN A 61 -15.28 -19.79 2.81
N ILE A 62 -15.76 -18.86 1.98
CA ILE A 62 -14.90 -18.02 1.15
C ILE A 62 -13.99 -17.16 2.04
N LEU A 63 -14.55 -16.51 3.07
CA LEU A 63 -13.80 -15.68 4.01
C LEU A 63 -12.73 -16.49 4.75
N ALA A 64 -13.04 -17.70 5.21
CA ALA A 64 -12.08 -18.57 5.86
C ALA A 64 -10.92 -18.93 4.92
N THR A 65 -11.23 -19.24 3.65
CA THR A 65 -10.23 -19.58 2.63
C THR A 65 -9.30 -18.41 2.33
N LEU A 66 -9.88 -17.23 2.07
CA LEU A 66 -9.10 -16.02 1.78
C LEU A 66 -8.27 -15.58 2.99
N THR A 67 -8.81 -15.73 4.20
CA THR A 67 -8.09 -15.45 5.45
C THR A 67 -6.87 -16.36 5.58
N ALA A 68 -7.04 -17.67 5.38
CA ALA A 68 -5.91 -18.61 5.41
C ALA A 68 -4.85 -18.28 4.35
N GLN A 69 -5.26 -17.96 3.12
CA GLN A 69 -4.34 -17.54 2.06
C GLN A 69 -3.56 -16.29 2.44
N ARG A 70 -4.26 -15.25 2.91
CA ARG A 70 -3.63 -14.02 3.40
C ARG A 70 -2.62 -14.32 4.51
N ASP A 71 -2.98 -15.13 5.50
CA ASP A 71 -2.12 -15.42 6.65
C ASP A 71 -0.86 -16.17 6.25
N THR A 72 -0.97 -17.10 5.29
CA THR A 72 0.21 -17.78 4.72
C THR A 72 1.12 -16.83 3.96
N ALA A 73 0.56 -15.92 3.16
CA ALA A 73 1.33 -14.92 2.43
C ALA A 73 2.01 -13.93 3.37
N GLN A 74 1.29 -13.47 4.41
CA GLN A 74 1.83 -12.57 5.42
C GLN A 74 2.99 -13.23 6.17
N THR A 75 2.83 -14.48 6.59
CA THR A 75 3.89 -15.22 7.30
C THR A 75 5.15 -15.36 6.42
N ALA A 76 4.99 -15.61 5.13
CA ALA A 76 6.12 -15.69 4.19
C ALA A 76 6.82 -14.33 4.02
N LEU A 77 6.06 -13.24 3.91
CA LEU A 77 6.59 -11.87 3.85
C LEU A 77 7.33 -11.50 5.14
N ASP A 78 6.74 -11.78 6.30
CA ASP A 78 7.33 -11.49 7.60
C ASP A 78 8.65 -12.24 7.77
N ALA A 79 8.71 -13.52 7.36
CA ALA A 79 9.96 -14.28 7.39
C ALA A 79 11.05 -13.70 6.47
N ALA A 80 10.67 -13.28 5.26
CA ALA A 80 11.60 -12.63 4.34
C ALA A 80 12.10 -11.29 4.91
N TYR A 81 11.21 -10.50 5.51
CA TYR A 81 11.55 -9.24 6.15
C TYR A 81 12.53 -9.43 7.32
N GLN A 82 12.31 -10.43 8.18
CA GLN A 82 13.24 -10.73 9.27
C GLN A 82 14.64 -11.13 8.77
N LEU A 83 14.74 -11.90 7.68
CA LEU A 83 16.02 -12.22 7.06
C LEU A 83 16.70 -10.97 6.50
N GLN A 84 15.92 -10.06 5.90
CA GLN A 84 16.44 -8.81 5.39
C GLN A 84 16.99 -7.93 6.52
N GLU A 85 16.28 -7.78 7.64
CA GLU A 85 16.76 -6.98 8.78
C GLU A 85 18.10 -7.48 9.33
N VAL A 86 18.30 -8.80 9.38
CA VAL A 86 19.60 -9.39 9.77
C VAL A 86 20.68 -9.07 8.75
N ALA A 87 20.37 -9.18 7.45
CA ALA A 87 21.31 -8.88 6.38
C ALA A 87 21.69 -7.39 6.36
N ASP A 88 20.72 -6.49 6.55
CA ASP A 88 20.91 -5.05 6.58
C ASP A 88 21.74 -4.65 7.80
N ALA A 89 21.49 -5.24 8.98
CA ALA A 89 22.31 -5.02 10.17
C ALA A 89 23.77 -5.47 9.95
N ALA A 90 23.99 -6.61 9.28
CA ALA A 90 25.33 -7.08 8.94
C ALA A 90 26.03 -6.17 7.92
N ALA A 91 25.30 -5.72 6.90
CA ALA A 91 25.81 -4.78 5.90
C ALA A 91 26.21 -3.44 6.55
N GLN A 92 25.41 -2.95 7.50
CA GLN A 92 25.70 -1.71 8.21
C GLN A 92 26.97 -1.81 9.07
N GLN A 93 27.15 -2.93 9.78
CA GLN A 93 28.40 -3.20 10.49
C GLN A 93 29.61 -3.24 9.57
N GLU A 94 29.49 -3.86 8.39
CA GLU A 94 30.59 -3.92 7.42
C GLU A 94 30.90 -2.55 6.80
N ILE A 95 29.88 -1.72 6.54
CA ILE A 95 30.06 -0.34 6.09
C ILE A 95 30.83 0.47 7.12
N ASP A 96 30.46 0.38 8.40
CA ASP A 96 31.14 1.09 9.47
C ASP A 96 32.60 0.61 9.62
N ARG A 97 32.84 -0.70 9.52
CA ARG A 97 34.18 -1.29 9.52
C ARG A 97 35.02 -0.77 8.36
N LEU A 98 34.49 -0.81 7.13
CA LEU A 98 35.16 -0.32 5.93
C LEU A 98 35.43 1.19 6.00
N ARG A 99 34.49 1.98 6.52
CA ARG A 99 34.68 3.42 6.74
C ARG A 99 35.86 3.66 7.70
N GLY A 100 35.91 2.95 8.83
CA GLY A 100 37.02 3.03 9.76
C GLY A 100 38.37 2.65 9.13
N ASP A 101 38.41 1.57 8.36
CA ASP A 101 39.61 1.15 7.62
C ASP A 101 40.06 2.21 6.60
N LEU A 102 39.12 2.79 5.85
CA LEU A 102 39.40 3.82 4.84
C LEU A 102 39.90 5.13 5.46
N GLU A 103 39.36 5.53 6.61
CA GLU A 103 39.84 6.71 7.35
C GLU A 103 41.27 6.55 7.86
N GLN A 104 41.65 5.33 8.24
CA GLN A 104 43.01 5.02 8.70
C GLN A 104 44.02 4.84 7.57
N ARG A 105 43.55 4.62 6.33
CA ARG A 105 44.42 4.33 5.19
C ARG A 105 44.92 5.63 4.55
N PRO A 106 46.23 5.82 4.38
CA PRO A 106 46.75 7.06 3.82
C PRO A 106 46.35 7.18 2.34
N VAL A 107 45.58 8.22 2.03
CA VAL A 107 45.03 8.45 0.68
C VAL A 107 46.19 8.78 -0.27
N ARG A 108 46.37 7.93 -1.28
CA ARG A 108 47.35 8.10 -2.36
C ARG A 108 46.63 8.68 -3.57
N VAL A 109 46.87 9.96 -3.85
CA VAL A 109 46.41 10.61 -5.08
C VAL A 109 47.56 10.69 -6.07
N ARG A 110 47.26 10.34 -7.32
CA ARG A 110 48.11 10.70 -8.45
C ARG A 110 47.89 12.17 -8.73
N LEU A 111 48.81 13.03 -8.33
CA LEU A 111 48.85 14.39 -8.84
C LEU A 111 49.28 14.31 -10.31
N VAL A 112 48.34 14.58 -11.22
CA VAL A 112 48.70 14.91 -12.61
C VAL A 112 48.99 16.41 -12.60
N PRO A 113 50.26 16.84 -12.71
CA PRO A 113 50.56 18.25 -12.89
C PRO A 113 50.03 18.66 -14.26
N GLN A 114 48.82 19.23 -14.28
CA GLN A 114 48.38 20.00 -15.44
C GLN A 114 49.24 21.26 -15.43
N PRO A 115 50.04 21.55 -16.48
CA PRO A 115 50.71 22.83 -16.58
C PRO A 115 49.64 23.92 -16.49
N ALA A 116 49.81 24.82 -15.53
CA ALA A 116 48.84 25.84 -15.21
C ALA A 116 48.48 26.66 -16.46
N ALA A 117 47.31 26.41 -17.03
CA ALA A 117 46.60 27.38 -17.87
C ALA A 117 45.78 28.35 -17.00
N CYS A 118 46.18 28.55 -15.74
CA CYS A 118 45.71 29.65 -14.91
C CYS A 118 46.56 30.88 -15.27
N GLY A 119 46.08 31.68 -16.22
CA GLY A 119 46.63 33.01 -16.47
C GLY A 119 46.61 33.86 -15.19
N PRO A 120 47.49 34.86 -15.06
CA PRO A 120 47.58 35.66 -13.86
C PRO A 120 46.29 36.48 -13.69
N GLY A 121 45.45 36.08 -12.73
CA GLY A 121 44.44 36.96 -12.16
C GLY A 121 45.15 38.12 -11.46
N ARG A 122 45.23 39.27 -12.15
CA ARG A 122 45.67 40.54 -11.58
C ARG A 122 44.83 40.87 -10.35
N GLY A 123 45.46 40.95 -9.19
CA GLY A 123 44.80 41.38 -7.96
C GLY A 123 45.66 41.16 -6.71
N GLY A 124 46.87 41.70 -6.67
CA GLY A 124 47.74 41.62 -5.50
C GLY A 124 48.94 42.54 -5.64
N THR A 125 49.17 43.37 -4.61
CA THR A 125 50.11 44.49 -4.54
C THR A 125 51.57 44.12 -4.81
N ALA A 126 52.30 44.99 -5.51
CA ALA A 126 53.72 44.85 -5.82
C ALA A 126 54.58 44.95 -4.56
N GLY A 127 55.44 43.96 -4.32
CA GLY A 127 56.45 44.08 -3.25
C GLY A 127 56.98 42.79 -2.62
N HIS A 128 57.08 41.67 -3.33
CA HIS A 128 58.01 40.60 -2.94
C HIS A 128 58.30 39.71 -4.14
N ALA A 129 59.55 39.67 -4.61
CA ALA A 129 59.98 38.72 -5.61
C ALA A 129 60.03 37.33 -4.95
N PRO A 130 59.32 36.30 -5.44
CA PRO A 130 59.55 34.95 -4.98
C PRO A 130 60.95 34.55 -5.47
N ALA A 131 61.76 34.03 -4.55
CA ALA A 131 63.05 33.43 -4.90
C ALA A 131 62.82 32.38 -6.00
N VAL A 132 63.65 32.47 -7.04
CA VAL A 132 63.69 31.49 -8.13
C VAL A 132 63.99 30.12 -7.51
N ALA A 133 62.98 29.27 -7.43
CA ALA A 133 63.20 27.84 -7.24
C ALA A 133 63.74 27.30 -8.56
N ASP A 134 65.01 26.89 -8.51
CA ASP A 134 65.74 26.30 -9.61
C ASP A 134 64.96 25.15 -10.25
N ALA A 135 65.01 25.10 -11.58
CA ALA A 135 64.35 24.09 -12.39
C ALA A 135 65.13 22.78 -12.30
N GLY A 136 64.87 22.02 -11.23
CA GLY A 136 65.33 20.64 -11.09
C GLY A 136 64.59 19.71 -12.04
N ALA A 137 65.22 19.46 -13.18
CA ALA A 137 65.18 18.25 -14.01
C ALA A 137 64.01 17.27 -13.83
N ALA A 138 63.21 17.16 -14.90
CA ALA A 138 62.57 15.95 -15.41
C ALA A 138 62.32 14.82 -14.38
N ASP A 139 61.15 14.88 -13.74
CA ASP A 139 60.51 13.65 -13.29
C ASP A 139 59.04 13.69 -13.69
N ALA A 140 58.76 13.21 -14.91
CA ALA A 140 57.42 12.84 -15.34
C ALA A 140 57.04 11.46 -14.79
N ALA A 141 57.60 11.05 -13.65
CA ALA A 141 57.07 9.95 -12.87
C ALA A 141 55.83 10.46 -12.12
N PRO A 142 54.72 9.70 -12.11
CA PRO A 142 53.58 10.03 -11.25
C PRO A 142 54.07 10.02 -9.79
N ALA A 143 54.22 11.20 -9.20
CA ALA A 143 54.59 11.36 -7.80
C ALA A 143 53.46 10.79 -6.93
N TYR A 144 53.60 9.55 -6.50
CA TYR A 144 52.74 8.93 -5.50
C TYR A 144 53.10 9.49 -4.13
N GLY A 145 52.44 10.57 -3.72
CA GLY A 145 52.52 11.13 -2.36
C GLY A 145 51.29 10.74 -1.53
N LEU A 146 51.47 10.55 -0.23
CA LEU A 146 50.35 10.51 0.72
C LEU A 146 49.81 11.95 0.87
N LEU A 147 48.49 12.16 0.80
CA LEU A 147 47.91 13.48 1.08
C LEU A 147 48.23 13.92 2.53
N PRO A 148 48.62 15.19 2.74
CA PRO A 148 48.67 15.78 4.09
C PRO A 148 47.32 15.64 4.80
N GLU A 149 47.33 15.37 6.11
CA GLU A 149 46.14 15.07 6.92
C GLU A 149 45.03 16.13 6.82
N SER A 150 45.41 17.42 6.74
CA SER A 150 44.46 18.52 6.56
C SER A 150 43.71 18.47 5.22
N ASN A 151 44.39 18.06 4.15
CA ASN A 151 43.81 17.93 2.82
C ASN A 151 42.95 16.66 2.72
N THR A 152 43.37 15.57 3.39
CA THR A 152 42.57 14.34 3.51
C THR A 152 41.23 14.62 4.21
N ARG A 153 41.24 15.36 5.33
CA ARG A 153 40.00 15.78 6.01
C ARG A 153 39.09 16.64 5.13
N ARG A 154 39.65 17.58 4.38
CA ARG A 154 38.87 18.43 3.46
C ARG A 154 38.26 17.62 2.31
N LEU A 155 39.03 16.71 1.72
CA LEU A 155 38.53 15.83 0.66
C LEU A 155 37.42 14.92 1.19
N GLY A 156 37.58 14.35 2.39
CA GLY A 156 36.54 13.56 3.05
C GLY A 156 35.25 14.35 3.28
N ALA A 157 35.35 15.60 3.74
CA ALA A 157 34.19 16.47 3.94
C ALA A 157 33.41 16.74 2.63
N VAL A 158 34.13 16.99 1.53
CA VAL A 158 33.51 17.21 0.21
C VAL A 158 32.85 15.94 -0.33
N ILE A 159 33.49 14.77 -0.14
CA ILE A 159 32.90 13.49 -0.55
C ILE A 159 31.59 13.23 0.23
N ALA A 160 31.58 13.46 1.54
CA ALA A 160 30.38 13.30 2.36
C ALA A 160 29.23 14.23 1.92
N GLU A 161 29.55 15.47 1.54
CA GLU A 161 28.57 16.42 1.01
C GLU A 161 27.97 15.94 -0.32
N VAL A 162 28.80 15.41 -1.23
CA VAL A 162 28.35 14.84 -2.51
C VAL A 162 27.49 13.59 -2.30
N GLU A 163 27.86 12.69 -1.39
CA GLU A 163 27.06 11.51 -1.04
C GLU A 163 25.68 11.89 -0.50
N THR A 164 25.63 12.91 0.35
CA THR A 164 24.36 13.45 0.89
C THR A 164 23.47 14.01 -0.22
N LEU A 165 24.06 14.77 -1.15
CA LEU A 165 23.35 15.35 -2.30
C LEU A 165 22.81 14.27 -3.24
N ASN A 166 23.61 13.22 -3.48
CA ASN A 166 23.22 12.09 -4.32
C ASN A 166 22.08 11.27 -3.68
N ALA A 167 22.11 11.07 -2.37
CA ALA A 167 21.03 10.41 -1.62
C ALA A 167 19.71 11.20 -1.70
N ALA A 168 19.77 12.52 -1.54
CA ALA A 168 18.60 13.39 -1.68
C ALA A 168 18.03 13.34 -3.11
N TYR A 169 18.89 13.36 -4.13
CA TYR A 169 18.47 13.24 -5.53
C TYR A 169 17.80 11.90 -5.83
N ALA A 170 18.36 10.79 -5.33
CA ALA A 170 17.78 9.46 -5.50
C ALA A 170 16.38 9.35 -4.87
N SER A 171 16.20 9.92 -3.67
CA SER A 171 14.90 9.98 -2.99
C SER A 171 13.86 10.76 -3.78
N CYS A 172 14.19 11.98 -4.25
CA CYS A 172 13.30 12.78 -5.09
C CYS A 172 12.93 12.06 -6.39
N ARG A 173 13.90 11.37 -7.02
CA ARG A 173 13.65 10.60 -8.24
C ARG A 173 12.71 9.41 -7.99
N ALA A 174 12.85 8.72 -6.88
CA ALA A 174 11.97 7.60 -6.53
C ALA A 174 10.52 8.04 -6.36
N GLN A 175 10.28 9.19 -5.69
CA GLN A 175 8.94 9.78 -5.54
C GLN A 175 8.32 10.22 -6.86
N LEU A 176 9.13 10.68 -7.83
CA LEU A 176 8.63 11.08 -9.15
C LEU A 176 8.27 9.91 -10.07
N MET A 177 8.81 8.70 -9.82
CA MET A 177 8.61 7.53 -10.68
C MET A 177 7.53 6.56 -10.15
N HIS A 178 7.09 6.72 -8.90
CA HIS A 178 5.97 5.99 -8.29
C HIS A 178 5.03 6.99 -7.59
N PRO A 179 4.06 7.59 -8.31
CA PRO A 179 3.08 8.50 -7.73
C PRO A 179 2.02 7.79 -6.88
#